data_AF-A0A965PE72-F1
#
_entry.id   AF-A0A965PE72-F1
#
_cell.length_a   1.000
_cell.length_b   1.000
_cell.length_c   1.000
_cell.angle_alpha   90.00
_cell.angle_beta   90.00
_cell.angle_gamma   90.00
#
_symmetry.space_group_name_H-M   'P 1'
#
loop_
_entity.id
_entity.type
_entity.pdbx_description
1 polymer ?
#
loop_
_entity_poly.entity_id
_entity_poly.type
_entity_poly.pdbx_seq_one_letter_code
_entity_poly.pdbx_strand_id
1 'polypeptide(L)'
;MKEASEVDAMSMTDLKGKKYIEKEDAFSSPKLYKTANGKTANIGNAVDLNNKGKEISDDKYNRGTITPKKSNANGKVEKISAKESIETLFAGKELSEDFKTEAATLFEAHLASRTNEIEEEIQAKYETLLEEHTLAVTEEMVERIDEYLNYVVEEWMQENRLAVSNGLRTEITEGFIERLKGVFAESYIEIPEEKLDLFESTVEDYESLKSELDGQVAKNMEINEECEQLRCELLFREMAEGLTDTETQKLRELAESVEFDSVEQFAEKLAVLRENIEKLGTVTETATEEESLEESYEEGSETSPLMEAYLKSMSKSKD
;
A
#
# COMPACT_ATOMS: atom_id res chain seq x y z
N MET A 1 9.25 31.25 -29.25
CA MET A 1 10.31 30.23 -29.36
C MET A 1 10.70 29.91 -27.92
N LYS A 2 10.07 28.90 -27.29
CA LYS A 2 10.53 27.49 -27.19
C LYS A 2 11.92 27.35 -26.55
N GLU A 3 11.95 26.82 -25.33
CA GLU A 3 12.94 25.93 -24.67
C GLU A 3 12.62 25.99 -23.15
N ALA A 4 11.94 25.04 -22.49
CA ALA A 4 12.24 23.61 -22.24
C ALA A 4 13.67 23.45 -21.71
N SER A 5 13.92 23.45 -20.39
CA SER A 5 13.77 22.35 -19.42
C SER A 5 14.70 21.16 -19.69
N GLU A 6 15.68 20.93 -18.82
CA GLU A 6 16.05 19.58 -18.40
C GLU A 6 16.82 19.62 -17.08
N VAL A 7 16.19 19.10 -16.03
CA VAL A 7 16.82 18.78 -14.75
C VAL A 7 17.43 17.40 -14.92
N ASP A 8 18.74 17.32 -14.67
CA ASP A 8 19.59 16.15 -14.86
C ASP A 8 19.19 15.03 -13.89
N ALA A 9 18.57 13.96 -14.40
CA ALA A 9 18.26 12.75 -13.66
C ALA A 9 19.52 11.87 -13.58
N MET A 10 20.05 11.73 -12.37
CA MET A 10 21.28 11.03 -12.03
C MET A 10 21.15 9.52 -12.32
N SER A 11 21.65 9.05 -13.48
CA SER A 11 21.67 7.63 -13.83
C SER A 11 22.91 6.93 -13.25
N MET A 12 22.73 5.90 -12.40
CA MET A 12 23.83 5.00 -12.02
C MET A 12 24.26 4.14 -13.21
N THR A 13 25.56 4.08 -13.48
CA THR A 13 26.20 3.23 -14.50
C THR A 13 27.19 2.27 -13.86
N ASP A 14 27.31 1.05 -14.39
CA ASP A 14 28.31 0.07 -13.97
C ASP A 14 29.73 0.38 -14.53
N LEU A 15 30.75 -0.36 -14.07
CA LEU A 15 32.18 -0.19 -14.39
C LEU A 15 32.55 -0.31 -15.90
N LYS A 16 31.57 -0.55 -16.78
CA LYS A 16 31.72 -0.56 -18.25
C LYS A 16 30.81 0.45 -18.97
N GLY A 17 30.17 1.36 -18.24
CA GLY A 17 29.45 2.51 -18.81
C GLY A 17 28.14 2.17 -19.53
N LYS A 18 27.48 1.06 -19.19
CA LYS A 18 26.14 0.77 -19.72
C LYS A 18 25.08 1.31 -18.77
N LYS A 19 24.12 2.09 -19.31
CA LYS A 19 22.95 2.57 -18.56
C LYS A 19 22.05 1.39 -18.22
N TYR A 20 21.61 1.31 -16.96
CA TYR A 20 20.53 0.40 -16.56
C TYR A 20 19.23 0.86 -17.22
N ILE A 21 18.65 0.00 -18.07
CA ILE A 21 17.27 0.12 -18.54
C ILE A 21 16.49 -0.88 -17.70
N GLU A 22 15.58 -0.38 -16.86
CA GLU A 22 14.60 -1.21 -16.16
C GLU A 22 13.89 -2.10 -17.20
N LYS A 23 13.93 -3.41 -17.00
CA LYS A 23 13.26 -4.35 -17.89
C LYS A 23 11.76 -4.12 -17.74
N GLU A 24 11.11 -3.62 -18.79
CA GLU A 24 9.66 -3.58 -18.89
C GLU A 24 9.05 -4.96 -18.57
N ASP A 25 8.06 -4.97 -17.68
CA ASP A 25 7.32 -6.16 -17.28
C ASP A 25 6.78 -6.90 -18.52
N ALA A 26 7.07 -8.19 -18.63
CA ALA A 26 6.78 -9.01 -19.81
C ALA A 26 5.28 -9.12 -20.19
N PHE A 27 4.38 -8.59 -19.35
CA PHE A 27 2.94 -8.54 -19.59
C PHE A 27 2.42 -7.21 -20.17
N SER A 28 3.22 -6.13 -20.15
CA SER A 28 2.86 -4.85 -20.76
C SER A 28 3.65 -4.65 -22.06
N SER A 29 3.39 -5.48 -23.06
CA SER A 29 3.95 -5.22 -24.40
C SER A 29 3.00 -4.33 -25.21
N PRO A 30 3.41 -3.14 -25.68
CA PRO A 30 2.55 -2.24 -26.49
C PRO A 30 2.26 -2.78 -27.90
N LYS A 31 2.58 -4.05 -28.17
CA LYS A 31 2.55 -4.67 -29.50
C LYS A 31 1.51 -5.77 -29.66
N LEU A 32 0.61 -5.96 -28.71
CA LEU A 32 -0.22 -7.16 -28.74
C LEU A 32 -1.17 -7.23 -29.95
N TYR A 33 -1.68 -6.13 -30.52
CA TYR A 33 -2.49 -6.23 -31.76
C TYR A 33 -2.36 -4.98 -32.67
N LYS A 34 -1.82 -5.16 -33.89
CA LYS A 34 -1.87 -4.16 -34.97
C LYS A 34 -2.95 -4.55 -35.97
N THR A 35 -3.95 -3.69 -36.18
CA THR A 35 -4.89 -3.82 -37.31
C THR A 35 -4.21 -3.41 -38.61
N ALA A 36 -4.70 -3.86 -39.78
CA ALA A 36 -4.11 -3.58 -41.10
C ALA A 36 -3.94 -2.08 -41.44
N ASN A 37 -4.57 -1.18 -40.68
CA ASN A 37 -4.47 0.27 -40.83
C ASN A 37 -3.50 0.93 -39.84
N GLY A 38 -2.68 0.15 -39.13
CA GLY A 38 -1.60 0.67 -38.27
C GLY A 38 -2.04 1.33 -36.96
N LYS A 39 -3.34 1.33 -36.63
CA LYS A 39 -3.83 1.74 -35.30
C LYS A 39 -3.80 0.55 -34.34
N THR A 40 -3.07 0.73 -33.24
CA THR A 40 -3.12 -0.12 -32.05
C THR A 40 -4.30 0.32 -31.19
N ALA A 41 -5.04 -0.63 -30.61
CA ALA A 41 -6.06 -0.29 -29.61
C ALA A 41 -5.33 0.06 -28.30
N ASN A 42 -5.31 1.34 -27.93
CA ASN A 42 -4.89 1.75 -26.60
C ASN A 42 -6.09 1.54 -25.66
N ILE A 43 -5.96 0.64 -24.69
CA ILE A 43 -6.98 0.47 -23.65
C ILE A 43 -6.78 1.68 -22.72
N GLY A 44 -7.71 2.63 -22.74
CA GLY A 44 -7.64 3.80 -21.86
C GLY A 44 -7.88 3.40 -20.41
N ASN A 45 -7.27 4.12 -19.47
CA ASN A 45 -7.50 3.94 -18.04
C ASN A 45 -8.98 4.13 -17.69
N ALA A 46 -9.45 3.38 -16.69
CA ALA A 46 -10.83 3.46 -16.23
C ALA A 46 -11.12 4.86 -15.65
N VAL A 47 -12.16 5.50 -16.15
CA VAL A 47 -12.66 6.80 -15.68
C VAL A 47 -13.88 6.57 -14.79
N ASP A 48 -13.89 7.19 -13.61
CA ASP A 48 -15.04 7.18 -12.71
C ASP A 48 -16.22 7.92 -13.38
N LEU A 49 -17.31 7.21 -13.64
CA LEU A 49 -18.51 7.78 -14.26
C LEU A 49 -19.33 8.64 -13.29
N ASN A 50 -19.08 8.54 -11.99
CA ASN A 50 -19.80 9.30 -10.96
C ASN A 50 -19.11 10.63 -10.59
N ASN A 51 -17.87 10.86 -11.01
CA ASN A 51 -17.16 12.11 -10.72
C ASN A 51 -16.52 12.67 -11.98
N LYS A 52 -17.20 13.67 -12.58
CA LYS A 52 -16.88 14.35 -13.85
C LYS A 52 -15.38 14.51 -14.15
N GLY A 53 -14.76 13.49 -14.75
CA GLY A 53 -13.50 13.59 -15.48
C GLY A 53 -12.21 13.77 -14.66
N LYS A 54 -12.15 13.30 -13.41
CA LYS A 54 -10.85 13.18 -12.71
C LYS A 54 -10.22 11.82 -12.99
N GLU A 55 -8.98 11.83 -13.45
CA GLU A 55 -8.14 10.63 -13.54
C GLU A 55 -8.02 10.02 -12.14
N ILE A 56 -8.42 8.76 -12.00
CA ILE A 56 -8.22 8.00 -10.78
C ILE A 56 -6.73 7.65 -10.74
N SER A 57 -6.04 8.08 -9.67
CA SER A 57 -4.66 7.65 -9.41
C SER A 57 -4.62 6.12 -9.21
N ASP A 58 -3.69 5.45 -9.90
CA ASP A 58 -3.54 3.99 -9.99
C ASP A 58 -3.36 3.25 -8.65
N ASP A 59 -3.27 3.96 -7.52
CA ASP A 59 -2.89 3.38 -6.22
C ASP A 59 -4.04 2.79 -5.40
N LYS A 60 -5.32 3.03 -5.75
CA LYS A 60 -6.43 2.78 -4.79
C LYS A 60 -7.36 1.58 -5.01
N TYR A 61 -7.10 0.66 -5.95
CA TYR A 61 -7.86 -0.60 -5.98
C TYR A 61 -7.02 -1.85 -6.25
N ASN A 62 -7.14 -2.78 -5.30
CA ASN A 62 -7.00 -4.23 -5.46
C ASN A 62 -5.64 -4.77 -5.90
N ARG A 63 -4.54 -4.34 -5.26
CA ARG A 63 -3.33 -5.17 -5.15
C ARG A 63 -3.54 -6.26 -4.09
N GLY A 64 -4.50 -7.16 -4.34
CA GLY A 64 -4.41 -8.49 -3.75
C GLY A 64 -3.13 -9.10 -4.28
N THR A 65 -2.05 -9.03 -3.50
CA THR A 65 -0.79 -9.66 -3.86
C THR A 65 -1.08 -11.14 -4.05
N ILE A 66 -1.10 -11.60 -5.31
CA ILE A 66 -1.08 -13.02 -5.64
C ILE A 66 0.20 -13.53 -5.00
N THR A 67 0.10 -14.12 -3.82
CA THR A 67 1.24 -14.74 -3.16
C THR A 67 1.58 -15.97 -4.01
N PRO A 68 2.73 -16.00 -4.70
CA PRO A 68 3.09 -17.16 -5.48
C PRO A 68 3.14 -18.35 -4.52
N LYS A 69 2.32 -19.37 -4.80
CA LYS A 69 2.32 -20.63 -4.05
C LYS A 69 3.75 -21.18 -4.13
N LYS A 70 4.39 -21.39 -2.98
CA LYS A 70 5.78 -21.89 -2.93
C LYS A 70 5.88 -23.14 -3.80
N SER A 71 6.65 -23.05 -4.88
CA SER A 71 6.92 -24.16 -5.78
C SER A 71 7.47 -25.33 -4.98
N ASN A 72 6.78 -26.47 -5.00
CA ASN A 72 7.20 -27.71 -4.33
C ASN A 72 8.28 -28.44 -5.16
N ALA A 73 9.16 -27.68 -5.81
CA ALA A 73 10.30 -28.19 -6.56
C ALA A 73 11.30 -28.75 -5.55
N ASN A 74 11.08 -29.99 -5.13
CA ASN A 74 12.04 -30.78 -4.40
C ASN A 74 13.22 -31.03 -5.36
N GLY A 75 14.19 -30.12 -5.34
CA GLY A 75 15.42 -30.18 -6.11
C GLY A 75 16.30 -31.33 -5.64
N LYS A 76 15.86 -32.57 -5.89
CA LYS A 76 16.71 -33.74 -5.75
C LYS A 76 17.65 -33.75 -6.95
N VAL A 77 18.73 -32.98 -6.84
CA VAL A 77 19.86 -33.10 -7.74
C VAL A 77 20.42 -34.49 -7.52
N GLU A 78 20.13 -35.43 -8.43
CA GLU A 78 20.76 -36.73 -8.40
C GLU A 78 22.27 -36.52 -8.50
N LYS A 79 22.98 -36.89 -7.43
CA LYS A 79 24.43 -36.73 -7.32
C LYS A 79 25.07 -37.80 -8.20
N ILE A 80 25.20 -37.50 -9.49
CA ILE A 80 25.74 -38.43 -10.47
C ILE A 80 27.26 -38.49 -10.30
N SER A 81 27.77 -39.71 -10.11
CA SER A 81 29.16 -39.99 -9.81
C SER A 81 30.01 -39.88 -11.09
N ALA A 82 30.68 -38.74 -11.28
CA ALA A 82 31.68 -38.57 -12.34
C ALA A 82 32.84 -39.60 -12.26
N LYS A 83 32.95 -40.29 -11.13
CA LYS A 83 33.99 -41.27 -10.85
C LYS A 83 33.89 -42.51 -11.75
N GLU A 84 32.68 -42.94 -12.12
CA GLU A 84 32.46 -44.12 -12.95
C GLU A 84 32.83 -43.85 -14.42
N SER A 85 32.50 -42.65 -14.92
CA SER A 85 32.92 -42.15 -16.23
C SER A 85 34.43 -41.94 -16.31
N ILE A 86 35.06 -41.47 -15.24
CA ILE A 86 36.52 -41.31 -15.17
C ILE A 86 37.19 -42.70 -15.13
N GLU A 87 36.75 -43.63 -14.29
CA GLU A 87 37.36 -44.96 -14.17
C GLU A 87 37.29 -45.77 -15.49
N THR A 88 36.21 -45.64 -16.27
CA THR A 88 36.11 -46.24 -17.61
C THR A 88 37.05 -45.58 -18.63
N LEU A 89 37.27 -44.26 -18.55
CA LEU A 89 38.16 -43.53 -19.46
C LEU A 89 39.65 -43.81 -19.21
N PHE A 90 40.04 -44.09 -17.96
CA PHE A 90 41.43 -44.30 -17.56
C PHE A 90 41.84 -45.79 -17.47
N ALA A 91 40.92 -46.73 -17.70
CA ALA A 91 41.23 -48.16 -17.69
C ALA A 91 42.05 -48.58 -18.92
N GLY A 92 43.38 -48.66 -18.78
CA GLY A 92 44.26 -49.39 -19.70
C GLY A 92 45.11 -48.58 -20.69
N LYS A 93 45.25 -47.25 -20.54
CA LYS A 93 46.15 -46.42 -21.36
C LYS A 93 47.18 -45.67 -20.50
N GLU A 94 48.44 -45.61 -20.94
CA GLU A 94 49.49 -44.77 -20.33
C GLU A 94 49.27 -43.30 -20.74
N LEU A 95 49.57 -42.36 -19.83
CA LEU A 95 49.30 -40.92 -19.99
C LEU A 95 50.22 -40.25 -21.03
N SER A 96 50.04 -40.52 -22.32
CA SER A 96 50.68 -39.77 -23.40
C SER A 96 50.01 -38.40 -23.63
N GLU A 97 50.71 -37.45 -24.25
CA GLU A 97 50.11 -36.17 -24.68
C GLU A 97 48.92 -36.39 -25.63
N ASP A 98 49.04 -37.31 -26.58
CA ASP A 98 47.95 -37.65 -27.51
C ASP A 98 46.72 -38.19 -26.76
N PHE A 99 46.91 -39.05 -25.74
CA PHE A 99 45.81 -39.56 -24.91
C PHE A 99 45.11 -38.45 -24.11
N LYS A 100 45.84 -37.42 -23.65
CA LYS A 100 45.21 -36.28 -22.96
C LYS A 100 44.30 -35.48 -23.90
N THR A 101 44.68 -35.31 -25.16
CA THR A 101 43.84 -34.61 -26.15
C THR A 101 42.60 -35.42 -26.53
N GLU A 102 42.72 -36.74 -26.71
CA GLU A 102 41.58 -37.63 -26.94
C GLU A 102 40.64 -37.69 -25.73
N ALA A 103 41.19 -37.79 -24.51
CA ALA A 103 40.38 -37.81 -23.29
C ALA A 103 39.69 -36.46 -23.03
N ALA A 104 40.36 -35.34 -23.32
CA ALA A 104 39.76 -34.01 -23.21
C ALA A 104 38.58 -33.84 -24.18
N THR A 105 38.73 -34.22 -25.45
CA THR A 105 37.65 -34.11 -26.45
C THR A 105 36.46 -35.03 -26.12
N LEU A 106 36.71 -36.25 -25.63
CA LEU A 106 35.64 -37.16 -25.22
C LEU A 106 34.93 -36.69 -23.93
N PHE A 107 35.68 -36.11 -22.98
CA PHE A 107 35.10 -35.52 -21.77
C PHE A 107 34.31 -34.25 -22.06
N GLU A 108 34.79 -33.39 -22.96
CA GLU A 108 34.06 -32.22 -23.45
C GLU A 108 32.76 -32.64 -24.16
N ALA A 109 32.80 -33.67 -25.01
CA ALA A 109 31.60 -34.20 -25.66
C ALA A 109 30.60 -34.78 -24.65
N HIS A 110 31.08 -35.51 -23.63
CA HIS A 110 30.23 -36.06 -22.59
C HIS A 110 29.65 -34.97 -21.68
N LEU A 111 30.41 -33.92 -21.36
CA LEU A 111 29.90 -32.76 -20.64
C LEU A 111 28.84 -32.02 -21.45
N ALA A 112 29.08 -31.78 -22.74
CA ALA A 112 28.11 -31.15 -23.62
C ALA A 112 26.81 -31.97 -23.71
N SER A 113 26.91 -33.30 -23.87
CA SER A 113 25.74 -34.19 -23.85
C SER A 113 24.98 -34.08 -22.53
N ARG A 114 25.70 -34.08 -21.39
CA ARG A 114 25.07 -34.00 -20.07
C ARG A 114 24.45 -32.64 -19.79
N THR A 115 25.06 -31.56 -20.24
CA THR A 115 24.51 -30.22 -20.15
C THR A 115 23.21 -30.12 -20.94
N ASN A 116 23.16 -30.67 -22.16
CA ASN A 116 21.95 -30.70 -22.97
C ASN A 116 20.82 -31.50 -22.30
N GLU A 117 21.12 -32.67 -21.72
CA GLU A 117 20.12 -33.46 -20.98
C GLU A 117 19.52 -32.70 -19.80
N ILE A 118 20.36 -31.98 -19.04
CA ILE A 118 19.90 -31.16 -17.91
C ILE A 118 19.08 -29.96 -18.40
N GLU A 119 19.48 -29.35 -19.51
CA GLU A 119 18.75 -28.24 -20.13
C GLU A 119 17.36 -28.69 -20.59
N GLU A 120 17.26 -29.84 -21.27
CA GLU A 120 15.98 -30.44 -21.66
C GLU A 120 15.10 -30.78 -20.45
N GLU A 121 15.68 -31.34 -19.37
CA GLU A 121 14.94 -31.65 -18.14
C GLU A 121 14.42 -30.38 -17.45
N ILE A 122 15.22 -29.31 -17.39
CA ILE A 122 14.81 -28.03 -16.82
C ILE A 122 13.74 -27.38 -17.69
N GLN A 123 13.90 -27.41 -19.01
CA GLN A 123 12.93 -26.85 -19.95
C GLN A 123 11.57 -27.56 -19.83
N ALA A 124 11.56 -28.89 -19.78
CA ALA A 124 10.34 -29.66 -19.60
C ALA A 124 9.64 -29.33 -18.26
N LYS A 125 10.39 -29.23 -17.16
CA LYS A 125 9.85 -28.82 -15.85
C LYS A 125 9.30 -27.40 -15.88
N TYR A 126 10.00 -26.48 -16.53
CA TYR A 126 9.57 -25.10 -16.65
C TYR A 126 8.28 -24.98 -17.47
N GLU A 127 8.17 -25.73 -18.56
CA GLU A 127 6.97 -25.76 -19.41
C GLU A 127 5.76 -26.34 -18.65
N THR A 128 5.96 -27.42 -17.90
CA THR A 128 4.90 -27.97 -17.02
C THR A 128 4.48 -26.98 -15.93
N LEU A 129 5.44 -26.36 -15.24
CA LEU A 129 5.15 -25.37 -14.20
C LEU A 129 4.45 -24.13 -14.77
N LEU A 130 4.84 -23.69 -15.96
CA LEU A 130 4.21 -22.57 -16.65
C LEU A 130 2.77 -22.91 -16.99
N GLU A 131 2.50 -24.10 -17.55
CA GLU A 131 1.15 -24.54 -17.88
C GLU A 131 0.27 -24.61 -16.61
N GLU A 132 0.76 -25.24 -15.54
CA GLU A 132 0.07 -25.30 -14.25
C GLU A 132 -0.24 -23.90 -13.69
N HIS A 133 0.74 -22.98 -13.73
CA HIS A 133 0.53 -21.61 -13.26
C HIS A 133 -0.47 -20.84 -14.13
N THR A 134 -0.40 -20.99 -15.45
CA THR A 134 -1.33 -20.34 -16.36
C THR A 134 -2.75 -20.83 -16.13
N LEU A 135 -2.95 -22.14 -15.94
CA LEU A 135 -4.26 -22.71 -15.63
C LEU A 135 -4.79 -22.17 -14.29
N ALA A 136 -3.98 -22.20 -13.23
CA ALA A 136 -4.38 -21.69 -11.92
C ALA A 136 -4.78 -20.20 -11.96
N VAL A 137 -4.00 -19.37 -12.67
CA VAL A 137 -4.32 -17.94 -12.83
C VAL A 137 -5.58 -17.74 -13.66
N THR A 138 -5.78 -18.53 -14.73
CA THR A 138 -7.00 -18.43 -15.53
C THR A 138 -8.25 -18.85 -14.76
N GLU A 139 -8.15 -19.90 -13.94
CA GLU A 139 -9.26 -20.35 -13.09
C GLU A 139 -9.61 -19.29 -12.04
N GLU A 140 -8.61 -18.75 -11.32
CA GLU A 140 -8.81 -17.67 -10.34
C GLU A 140 -9.42 -16.42 -11.01
N MET A 141 -8.95 -16.06 -12.21
CA MET A 141 -9.48 -14.90 -12.93
C MET A 141 -10.94 -15.13 -13.39
N VAL A 142 -11.28 -16.35 -13.82
CA VAL A 142 -12.67 -16.71 -14.19
C VAL A 142 -13.59 -16.65 -12.97
N GLU A 143 -13.18 -17.21 -11.84
CA GLU A 143 -13.96 -17.15 -10.59
C GLU A 143 -14.22 -15.70 -10.16
N ARG A 144 -13.18 -14.86 -10.16
CA ARG A 144 -13.33 -13.45 -9.82
C ARG A 144 -14.24 -12.71 -10.79
N ILE A 145 -14.11 -12.97 -12.09
CA ILE A 145 -14.99 -12.36 -13.10
C ILE A 145 -16.44 -12.80 -12.87
N ASP A 146 -16.69 -14.07 -12.56
CA ASP A 146 -18.03 -14.58 -12.26
C ASP A 146 -18.62 -13.93 -11.00
N GLU A 147 -17.84 -13.77 -9.94
CA GLU A 147 -18.24 -13.04 -8.74
C GLU A 147 -18.60 -11.57 -9.04
N TYR A 148 -17.76 -10.86 -9.80
CA TYR A 148 -18.03 -9.48 -10.18
C TYR A 148 -19.28 -9.36 -11.05
N LEU A 149 -19.46 -10.27 -12.02
CA LEU A 149 -20.63 -10.27 -12.89
C LEU A 149 -21.91 -10.61 -12.12
N ASN A 150 -21.86 -11.59 -11.23
CA ASN A 150 -23.01 -11.92 -10.38
C ASN A 150 -23.41 -10.73 -9.50
N TYR A 151 -22.44 -10.05 -8.89
CA TYR A 151 -22.72 -8.85 -8.09
C TYR A 151 -23.37 -7.74 -8.92
N VAL A 152 -22.80 -7.41 -10.09
CA VAL A 152 -23.35 -6.37 -10.96
C VAL A 152 -24.74 -6.73 -11.48
N VAL A 153 -24.98 -8.00 -11.81
CA VAL A 153 -26.29 -8.49 -12.25
C VAL A 153 -27.31 -8.42 -11.12
N GLU A 154 -26.92 -8.80 -9.90
CA GLU A 154 -27.81 -8.76 -8.74
C GLU A 154 -28.20 -7.32 -8.38
N GLU A 155 -27.22 -6.41 -8.30
CA GLU A 155 -27.47 -4.98 -8.08
C GLU A 155 -28.34 -4.40 -9.19
N TRP A 156 -28.03 -4.68 -10.47
CA TRP A 156 -28.85 -4.20 -11.59
C TRP A 156 -30.28 -4.72 -11.52
N MET A 157 -30.48 -5.99 -11.15
CA MET A 157 -31.82 -6.56 -10.97
C MET A 157 -32.57 -5.92 -9.80
N GLN A 158 -31.89 -5.64 -8.69
CA GLN A 158 -32.48 -4.94 -7.55
C GLN A 158 -32.86 -3.50 -7.89
N GLU A 159 -31.95 -2.75 -8.51
CA GLU A 159 -32.18 -1.37 -8.95
C GLU A 159 -33.29 -1.30 -10.00
N ASN A 160 -33.30 -2.18 -10.98
CA ASN A 160 -34.34 -2.25 -12.00
C ASN A 160 -35.70 -2.54 -11.37
N ARG A 161 -35.77 -3.47 -10.41
CA ARG A 161 -37.00 -3.76 -9.67
C ARG A 161 -37.50 -2.53 -8.91
N LEU A 162 -36.61 -1.78 -8.26
CA LEU A 162 -36.95 -0.55 -7.56
C LEU A 162 -37.47 0.52 -8.54
N ALA A 163 -36.77 0.73 -9.66
CA ALA A 163 -37.14 1.68 -10.69
C ALA A 163 -38.49 1.34 -11.32
N VAL A 164 -38.75 0.07 -11.64
CA VAL A 164 -40.04 -0.42 -12.16
C VAL A 164 -41.14 -0.23 -11.11
N SER A 165 -40.91 -0.58 -9.84
CA SER A 165 -41.92 -0.38 -8.79
C SER A 165 -42.25 1.09 -8.56
N ASN A 166 -41.24 1.97 -8.58
CA ASN A 166 -41.45 3.39 -8.40
C ASN A 166 -42.14 3.99 -9.63
N GLY A 167 -41.71 3.63 -10.84
CA GLY A 167 -42.36 4.02 -12.09
C GLY A 167 -43.83 3.58 -12.13
N LEU A 168 -44.12 2.34 -11.78
CA LEU A 168 -45.49 1.82 -11.73
C LEU A 168 -46.33 2.49 -10.65
N ARG A 169 -45.76 2.79 -9.47
CA ARG A 169 -46.45 3.57 -8.44
C ARG A 169 -46.77 4.97 -8.93
N THR A 170 -45.81 5.66 -9.54
CA THR A 170 -46.01 7.00 -10.12
C THR A 170 -47.10 6.97 -11.18
N GLU A 171 -47.05 6.03 -12.13
CA GLU A 171 -48.06 5.85 -13.17
C GLU A 171 -49.46 5.59 -12.59
N ILE A 172 -49.56 4.71 -11.58
CA ILE A 172 -50.83 4.43 -10.90
C ILE A 172 -51.33 5.68 -10.17
N THR A 173 -50.46 6.41 -9.47
CA THR A 173 -50.84 7.62 -8.75
C THR A 173 -51.26 8.74 -9.70
N GLU A 174 -50.56 8.93 -10.81
CA GLU A 174 -50.90 9.93 -11.83
C GLU A 174 -52.25 9.59 -12.48
N GLY A 175 -52.44 8.35 -12.91
CA GLY A 175 -53.72 7.92 -13.47
C GLY A 175 -54.87 7.93 -12.45
N PHE A 176 -54.58 7.72 -11.16
CA PHE A 176 -55.56 7.89 -10.09
C PHE A 176 -55.92 9.36 -9.89
N ILE A 177 -54.93 10.26 -9.81
CA ILE A 177 -55.13 11.71 -9.67
C ILE A 177 -55.88 12.27 -10.87
N GLU A 178 -55.57 11.82 -12.09
CA GLU A 178 -56.25 12.27 -13.31
C GLU A 178 -57.74 11.87 -13.32
N ARG A 179 -58.04 10.61 -12.96
CA ARG A 179 -59.43 10.16 -12.80
C ARG A 179 -60.16 10.90 -11.67
N LEU A 180 -59.47 11.15 -10.55
CA LEU A 180 -60.02 11.86 -9.40
C LEU A 180 -60.28 13.33 -9.71
N LYS A 181 -59.42 13.98 -10.50
CA LYS A 181 -59.63 15.31 -11.07
C LYS A 181 -60.85 15.33 -11.99
N GLY A 182 -61.03 14.33 -12.85
CA GLY A 182 -62.22 14.17 -13.68
C GLY A 182 -63.51 14.11 -12.85
N VAL A 183 -63.53 13.26 -11.81
CA VAL A 183 -64.69 13.13 -10.90
C VAL A 183 -64.96 14.42 -10.12
N PHE A 184 -63.93 15.13 -9.66
CA PHE A 184 -64.12 16.41 -8.96
C PHE A 184 -64.64 17.52 -9.87
N ALA A 185 -64.17 17.57 -11.12
CA ALA A 185 -64.70 18.48 -12.13
C ALA A 185 -66.17 18.17 -12.47
N GLU A 186 -66.53 16.89 -12.61
CA GLU A 186 -67.92 16.45 -12.87
C GLU A 186 -68.84 16.68 -11.67
N SER A 187 -68.34 16.54 -10.44
CA SER A 187 -69.09 16.72 -9.20
C SER A 187 -69.19 18.18 -8.74
N TYR A 188 -68.66 19.16 -9.51
CA TYR A 188 -68.57 20.58 -9.11
C TYR A 188 -67.98 20.79 -7.72
N ILE A 189 -66.98 19.97 -7.36
CA ILE A 189 -66.17 20.21 -6.17
C ILE A 189 -64.99 21.07 -6.64
N GLU A 190 -65.15 22.39 -6.57
CA GLU A 190 -64.02 23.30 -6.70
C GLU A 190 -63.05 23.01 -5.56
N ILE A 191 -61.87 22.48 -5.90
CA ILE A 191 -60.78 22.31 -4.94
C ILE A 191 -60.36 23.72 -4.55
N PRO A 192 -60.51 24.12 -3.28
CA PRO A 192 -60.12 25.45 -2.85
C PRO A 192 -58.62 25.66 -3.13
N GLU A 193 -58.26 26.75 -3.82
CA GLU A 193 -56.87 27.15 -4.07
C GLU A 193 -56.04 27.23 -2.77
N GLU A 194 -56.71 27.44 -1.63
CA GLU A 194 -56.15 27.40 -0.28
C GLU A 194 -55.39 26.09 0.05
N LYS A 195 -55.74 24.95 -0.56
CA LYS A 195 -54.98 23.68 -0.36
C LYS A 195 -53.77 23.52 -1.28
N LEU A 196 -53.71 24.29 -2.36
CA LEU A 196 -52.56 24.37 -3.25
C LEU A 196 -51.46 25.21 -2.57
N ASP A 197 -51.85 26.29 -1.89
CA ASP A 197 -51.00 27.13 -1.04
C ASP A 197 -50.38 26.33 0.13
N LEU A 198 -51.16 25.44 0.77
CA LEU A 198 -50.62 24.52 1.78
C LEU A 198 -49.59 23.52 1.21
N PHE A 199 -49.75 23.09 -0.05
CA PHE A 199 -48.80 22.18 -0.68
C PHE A 199 -47.50 22.92 -1.03
N GLU A 200 -47.60 24.14 -1.57
CA GLU A 200 -46.46 25.02 -1.82
C GLU A 200 -45.71 25.33 -0.52
N SER A 201 -46.43 25.68 0.55
CA SER A 201 -45.86 25.85 1.89
C SER A 201 -45.18 24.57 2.42
N THR A 202 -45.75 23.38 2.19
CA THR A 202 -45.08 22.12 2.61
C THR A 202 -43.83 21.79 1.81
N VAL A 203 -43.77 22.22 0.54
CA VAL A 203 -42.57 22.07 -0.30
C VAL A 203 -41.50 23.06 0.14
N GLU A 204 -41.86 24.31 0.42
CA GLU A 204 -40.94 25.30 1.01
C GLU A 204 -40.40 24.83 2.38
N ASP A 205 -41.26 24.29 3.24
CA ASP A 205 -40.86 23.73 4.53
C ASP A 205 -39.91 22.54 4.35
N TYR A 206 -40.16 21.69 3.35
CA TYR A 206 -39.29 20.55 3.04
C TYR A 206 -37.92 21.00 2.52
N GLU A 207 -37.87 21.98 1.62
CA GLU A 207 -36.62 22.54 1.11
C GLU A 207 -35.82 23.25 2.21
N SER A 208 -36.50 24.01 3.07
CA SER A 208 -35.91 24.65 4.26
C SER A 208 -35.33 23.61 5.22
N LEU A 209 -36.12 22.58 5.55
CA LEU A 209 -35.68 21.50 6.44
C LEU A 209 -34.52 20.70 5.86
N LYS A 210 -34.51 20.46 4.54
CA LYS A 210 -33.39 19.82 3.85
C LYS A 210 -32.14 20.69 3.92
N SER A 211 -32.25 21.98 3.66
CA SER A 211 -31.11 22.91 3.77
C SER A 211 -30.58 22.99 5.21
N GLU A 212 -31.46 22.95 6.20
CA GLU A 212 -31.06 22.93 7.61
C GLU A 212 -30.37 21.61 7.97
N LEU A 213 -30.89 20.47 7.49
CA LEU A 213 -30.29 19.16 7.66
C LEU A 213 -28.89 19.11 7.04
N ASP A 214 -28.72 19.56 5.80
CA ASP A 214 -27.42 19.62 5.13
C ASP A 214 -26.43 20.51 5.90
N GLY A 215 -26.91 21.65 6.44
CA GLY A 215 -26.13 22.52 7.32
C GLY A 215 -25.72 21.84 8.64
N GLN A 216 -26.61 21.05 9.25
CA GLN A 216 -26.28 20.28 10.45
C GLN A 216 -25.34 19.11 10.16
N VAL A 217 -25.45 18.46 9.00
CA VAL A 217 -24.50 17.41 8.57
C VAL A 217 -23.11 18.01 8.37
N ALA A 218 -23.01 19.16 7.70
CA ALA A 218 -21.73 19.86 7.52
C ALA A 218 -21.09 20.24 8.87
N LYS A 219 -21.88 20.78 9.81
CA LYS A 219 -21.40 21.07 11.17
C LYS A 219 -20.98 19.82 11.93
N ASN A 220 -21.71 18.71 11.81
CA ASN A 220 -21.32 17.45 12.43
C ASN A 220 -20.01 16.90 11.83
N MET A 221 -19.81 17.04 10.52
CA MET A 221 -18.54 16.66 9.88
C MET A 221 -17.39 17.52 10.41
N GLU A 222 -17.57 18.85 10.48
CA GLU A 222 -16.56 19.79 11.01
C GLU A 222 -16.22 19.49 12.48
N ILE A 223 -17.23 19.28 13.33
CA ILE A 223 -17.03 18.91 14.75
C ILE A 223 -16.32 17.57 14.88
N ASN A 224 -16.63 16.59 14.03
CA ASN A 224 -15.96 15.29 14.06
C ASN A 224 -14.49 15.42 13.65
N GLU A 225 -14.19 16.19 12.60
CA GLU A 225 -12.82 16.46 12.17
C GLU A 225 -12.03 17.18 13.28
N GLU A 226 -12.61 18.21 13.91
CA GLU A 226 -11.99 18.88 15.06
C GLU A 226 -11.78 17.92 16.24
N CYS A 227 -12.76 17.06 16.55
CA CYS A 227 -12.63 16.05 17.59
C CYS A 227 -11.53 15.03 17.29
N GLU A 228 -11.37 14.64 16.03
CA GLU A 228 -10.30 13.74 15.59
C GLU A 228 -8.92 14.39 15.72
N GLN A 229 -8.78 15.64 15.27
CA GLN A 229 -7.55 16.43 15.42
C GLN A 229 -7.17 16.58 16.89
N LEU A 230 -8.12 16.96 17.75
CA LEU A 230 -7.89 17.09 19.20
C LEU A 230 -7.48 15.75 19.84
N ARG A 231 -8.11 14.63 19.45
CA ARG A 231 -7.71 13.30 19.94
C ARG A 231 -6.30 12.93 19.49
N CYS A 232 -5.94 13.22 18.25
CA CYS A 232 -4.59 12.98 17.75
C CYS A 232 -3.55 13.84 18.49
N GLU A 233 -3.86 15.12 18.76
CA GLU A 233 -2.98 16.00 19.53
C GLU A 233 -2.80 15.51 20.98
N LEU A 234 -3.88 15.05 21.62
CA LEU A 234 -3.82 14.47 22.97
C LEU A 234 -2.95 13.22 22.99
N LEU A 235 -3.15 12.28 22.06
CA LEU A 235 -2.33 11.07 21.96
C LEU A 235 -0.87 11.41 21.67
N PHE A 236 -0.59 12.35 20.78
CA PHE A 236 0.76 12.81 20.52
C PHE A 236 1.41 13.36 21.79
N ARG A 237 0.68 14.17 22.57
CA ARG A 237 1.17 14.74 23.83
C ARG A 237 1.46 13.66 24.87
N GLU A 238 0.57 12.68 25.04
CA GLU A 238 0.78 11.53 25.93
C GLU A 238 2.00 10.70 25.51
N MET A 239 2.19 10.48 24.21
CA MET A 239 3.31 9.69 23.70
C MET A 239 4.64 10.45 23.69
N ALA A 240 4.60 11.77 23.61
CA ALA A 240 5.76 12.65 23.73
C ALA A 240 6.19 12.89 25.19
N GLU A 241 5.36 12.50 26.17
CA GLU A 241 5.71 12.62 27.59
C GLU A 241 6.91 11.73 27.92
N GLY A 242 8.00 12.37 28.38
CA GLY A 242 9.26 11.70 28.72
C GLY A 242 10.34 11.73 27.63
N LEU A 243 10.06 12.26 26.43
CA LEU A 243 11.08 12.49 25.39
C LEU A 243 11.74 13.86 25.55
N THR A 244 12.99 14.00 25.09
CA THR A 244 13.68 15.30 25.04
C THR A 244 13.09 16.20 23.95
N ASP A 245 13.23 17.53 24.07
CA ASP A 245 12.71 18.49 23.07
C ASP A 245 13.17 18.17 21.63
N THR A 246 14.39 17.65 21.48
CA THR A 246 14.93 17.23 20.18
C THR A 246 14.32 15.93 19.64
N GLU A 247 13.94 15.01 20.51
CA GLU A 247 13.29 13.76 20.14
C GLU A 247 11.80 13.96 19.86
N THR A 248 11.12 14.83 20.61
CA THR A 248 9.72 15.20 20.35
C THR A 248 9.56 15.91 19.01
N GLN A 249 10.52 16.74 18.61
CA GLN A 249 10.50 17.39 17.29
C GLN A 249 10.68 16.37 16.16
N LYS A 250 11.58 15.39 16.31
CA LYS A 250 11.73 14.28 15.35
C LYS A 250 10.48 13.40 15.29
N LEU A 251 9.86 13.13 16.44
CA LEU A 251 8.60 12.37 16.51
C LEU A 251 7.47 13.14 15.81
N ARG A 252 7.41 14.47 15.94
CA ARG A 252 6.45 15.32 15.22
C ARG A 252 6.64 15.24 13.70
N GLU A 253 7.87 15.43 13.22
CA GLU A 253 8.16 15.36 11.77
C GLU A 253 7.82 13.98 11.19
N LEU A 254 8.10 12.91 11.92
CA LEU A 254 7.74 11.56 11.49
C LEU A 254 6.22 11.34 11.56
N ALA A 255 5.54 11.81 12.61
CA ALA A 255 4.10 11.68 12.79
C ALA A 255 3.28 12.44 11.73
N GLU A 256 3.76 13.60 11.27
CA GLU A 256 3.11 14.38 10.19
C GLU A 256 3.07 13.62 8.85
N SER A 257 4.00 12.68 8.65
CA SER A 257 4.04 11.83 7.45
C SER A 257 3.24 10.53 7.56
N VAL A 258 2.60 10.27 8.71
CA VAL A 258 1.84 9.04 8.95
C VAL A 258 0.40 9.22 8.50
N GLU A 259 0.03 8.52 7.44
CA GLU A 259 -1.38 8.32 7.07
C GLU A 259 -2.01 7.30 8.03
N PHE A 260 -3.20 7.59 8.55
CA PHE A 260 -3.96 6.69 9.40
C PHE A 260 -5.46 6.81 9.11
N ASP A 261 -6.18 5.69 9.22
CA ASP A 261 -7.62 5.64 8.98
C ASP A 261 -8.43 5.69 10.30
N SER A 262 -7.78 5.48 11.45
CA SER A 262 -8.40 5.57 12.77
C SER A 262 -7.44 6.10 13.83
N VAL A 263 -8.01 6.68 14.89
CA VAL A 263 -7.28 7.20 16.06
C VAL A 263 -6.46 6.08 16.75
N GLU A 264 -6.95 4.85 16.73
CA GLU A 264 -6.28 3.67 17.29
C GLU A 264 -5.03 3.29 16.48
N GLN A 265 -5.13 3.30 15.14
CA GLN A 265 -3.97 3.06 14.27
C GLN A 265 -2.91 4.16 14.41
N PHE A 266 -3.33 5.41 14.61
CA PHE A 266 -2.41 6.50 14.88
C PHE A 266 -1.63 6.25 16.17
N ALA A 267 -2.29 5.80 17.24
CA ALA A 267 -1.64 5.46 18.51
C ALA A 267 -0.60 4.33 18.35
N GLU A 268 -0.96 3.25 17.65
CA GLU A 268 -0.05 2.13 17.38
C GLU A 268 1.19 2.56 16.58
N LYS A 269 0.98 3.36 15.51
CA LYS A 269 2.08 3.86 14.68
C LYS A 269 2.97 4.84 15.45
N LEU A 270 2.39 5.71 16.27
CA LEU A 270 3.15 6.59 17.18
C LEU A 270 3.96 5.80 18.20
N ALA A 271 3.43 4.69 18.73
CA ALA A 271 4.16 3.83 19.65
C ALA A 271 5.37 3.17 18.98
N VAL A 272 5.24 2.70 17.75
CA VAL A 272 6.36 2.15 16.97
C VAL A 272 7.41 3.22 16.67
N LEU A 273 6.99 4.43 16.29
CA LEU A 273 7.91 5.54 16.05
C LEU A 273 8.65 5.96 17.32
N ARG A 274 7.95 6.03 18.46
CA ARG A 274 8.56 6.28 19.77
C ARG A 274 9.61 5.24 20.11
N GLU A 275 9.27 3.95 20.02
CA GLU A 275 10.20 2.85 20.32
C GLU A 275 11.45 2.91 19.43
N ASN A 276 11.29 3.29 18.16
CA ASN A 276 12.42 3.46 17.25
C ASN A 276 13.31 4.66 17.61
N ILE A 277 12.73 5.78 18.06
CA ILE A 277 13.50 6.95 18.52
C ILE A 277 14.26 6.61 19.82
N GLU A 278 13.63 5.94 20.78
CA GLU A 278 14.28 5.49 22.02
C GLU A 278 15.43 4.50 21.74
N LYS A 279 15.25 3.57 20.79
CA LYS A 279 16.33 2.68 20.32
C LYS A 279 17.46 3.41 19.60
N LEU A 280 17.17 4.50 18.90
CA LEU A 280 18.20 5.30 18.23
C LEU A 280 18.97 6.19 19.22
N GLY A 281 18.29 6.75 20.22
CA GLY A 281 18.90 7.52 21.31
C GLY A 281 19.84 6.68 22.18
N THR A 282 19.48 5.41 22.42
CA THR A 282 20.33 4.47 23.18
C THR A 282 21.56 3.97 22.42
N VAL A 283 21.56 4.00 21.08
CA VAL A 283 22.78 3.70 20.28
C VAL A 283 23.80 4.85 20.36
N THR A 284 23.36 6.09 20.58
CA THR A 284 24.27 7.22 20.79
C THR A 284 24.87 7.33 22.20
N GLU A 285 24.33 6.62 23.19
CA GLU A 285 24.90 6.57 24.56
C GLU A 285 25.88 5.40 24.78
N THR A 286 26.02 4.47 23.84
CA THR A 286 26.94 3.32 23.95
C THR A 286 28.32 3.55 23.33
N ALA A 287 28.69 4.81 23.06
CA ALA A 287 30.01 5.21 22.54
C ALA A 287 30.84 6.05 23.54
N THR A 288 30.59 5.90 24.84
CA THR A 288 31.51 6.33 25.91
C THR A 288 31.61 5.23 26.96
N GLU A 289 32.47 4.25 26.73
CA GLU A 289 33.02 3.41 27.81
C GLU A 289 34.12 4.19 28.57
N GLU A 290 34.23 3.88 29.86
CA GLU A 290 35.22 4.35 30.87
C GLU A 290 34.92 5.75 31.44
N GLU A 291 34.46 5.93 32.69
CA GLU A 291 35.03 5.43 33.94
C GLU A 291 33.94 5.43 35.04
N SER A 292 33.58 4.26 35.56
CA SER A 292 32.83 4.15 36.82
C SER A 292 33.79 4.42 37.98
N LEU A 293 33.92 5.70 38.37
CA LEU A 293 34.55 6.05 39.65
C LEU A 293 33.49 5.95 40.74
N GLU A 294 33.50 4.81 41.42
CA GLU A 294 32.72 4.52 42.61
C GLU A 294 33.26 5.34 43.78
N GLU A 295 32.84 6.61 43.89
CA GLU A 295 33.26 7.49 45.00
C GLU A 295 32.28 7.35 46.16
N SER A 296 32.62 6.41 47.05
CA SER A 296 32.04 6.30 48.38
C SER A 296 32.23 7.61 49.14
N TYR A 297 31.15 8.16 49.69
CA TYR A 297 31.19 9.28 50.61
C TYR A 297 32.02 8.93 51.85
N GLU A 298 33.27 9.37 51.91
CA GLU A 298 34.04 9.49 53.16
C GLU A 298 33.98 10.93 53.66
N GLU A 299 33.45 11.07 54.87
CA GLU A 299 33.36 12.29 55.67
C GLU A 299 34.76 12.76 56.07
N GLY A 300 35.37 13.62 55.23
CA GLY A 300 36.68 14.23 55.46
C GLY A 300 36.60 15.74 55.58
N SER A 301 36.60 16.26 56.82
CA SER A 301 36.62 17.69 57.10
C SER A 301 38.00 18.29 56.85
N GLU A 302 38.17 19.06 55.78
CA GLU A 302 39.23 20.09 55.71
C GLU A 302 38.70 21.34 55.00
N THR A 303 38.12 22.25 55.76
CA THR A 303 37.78 23.59 55.23
C THR A 303 39.07 24.41 55.09
N SER A 304 39.28 25.00 53.91
CA SER A 304 40.41 25.91 53.61
C SER A 304 40.59 26.98 54.71
N PRO A 305 41.83 27.41 55.06
CA PRO A 305 42.09 28.37 56.14
C PRO A 305 41.29 29.69 56.03
N LEU A 306 40.95 30.09 54.80
CA LEU A 306 40.13 31.28 54.54
C LEU A 306 38.66 31.07 54.92
N MET A 307 38.13 29.87 54.69
CA MET A 307 36.79 29.45 55.11
C MET A 307 36.70 29.31 56.63
N GLU A 308 37.77 28.83 57.28
CA GLU A 308 37.85 28.71 58.74
C GLU A 308 37.90 30.09 59.43
N ALA A 309 38.67 31.05 58.87
CA ALA A 309 38.66 32.43 59.33
C ALA A 309 37.27 33.07 59.20
N TYR A 310 36.56 32.76 58.11
CA TYR A 310 35.19 33.25 57.89
C TYR A 310 34.20 32.68 58.91
N LEU A 311 34.23 31.37 59.13
CA LEU A 311 33.40 30.68 60.13
C LEU A 311 33.69 31.17 61.55
N LYS A 312 34.96 31.43 61.88
CA LYS A 312 35.36 32.01 63.17
C LYS A 312 34.88 33.44 63.36
N SER A 313 34.80 34.23 62.29
CA SER A 313 34.25 35.58 62.37
C SER A 313 32.73 35.57 62.57
N MET A 314 32.04 34.61 61.93
CA MET A 314 30.60 34.39 62.06
C MET A 314 30.20 33.84 63.44
N SER A 315 31.04 33.01 64.07
CA SER A 315 30.76 32.50 65.42
C SER A 315 31.03 33.53 66.51
N LYS A 316 31.95 34.48 66.28
CA LYS A 316 32.31 35.50 67.28
C LYS A 316 31.38 36.71 67.30
N SER A 317 30.49 36.87 66.31
CA SER A 317 29.50 37.95 66.28
C SER A 317 28.18 37.60 67.00
N LYS A 318 28.14 36.48 67.74
CA LYS A 318 26.92 35.95 68.33
C LYS A 318 26.99 35.72 69.85
N ASP A 319 27.89 36.42 70.53
CA ASP A 319 27.87 36.68 71.98
C ASP A 319 28.23 38.15 72.28
#